data_AF-A0A7X8IT34-F1
#
_entry.id   AF-A0A7X8IT34-F1
#
_cell.length_a   1.000
_cell.length_b   1.000
_cell.length_c   1.000
_cell.angle_alpha   90.00
_cell.angle_beta   90.00
_cell.angle_gamma   90.00
#
_symmetry.space_group_name_H-M   'P 1'
#
loop_
_entity.id
_entity.type
_entity.pdbx_description
1 polymer ?
#
loop_
_entity_poly.entity_id
_entity_poly.type
_entity_poly.pdbx_seq_one_letter_code
_entity_poly.pdbx_strand_id
1 'polypeptide(L)' 'MERIRIGISGYGNLGKGVELAAAQNPDIELVAIFTRREPEHASTGSALVHISELRKYTDKIDVLILCGGS' A
#
# COMPACT_ATOMS: atom_id res chain seq x y z
N MET A 1 -0.93 2.65 21.75
CA MET A 1 -0.12 1.66 20.99
C MET A 1 0.21 2.31 19.67
N GLU A 2 1.47 2.29 19.27
CA GLU A 2 1.89 2.75 17.95
C GLU A 2 1.51 1.68 16.92
N ARG A 3 0.93 2.08 15.78
CA ARG A 3 0.54 1.14 14.71
C ARG A 3 1.73 0.91 13.78
N ILE A 4 1.85 -0.30 13.25
CA ILE A 4 2.82 -0.63 12.19
C ILE A 4 2.30 -0.06 10.87
N ARG A 5 3.06 0.86 10.29
CA ARG A 5 2.72 1.54 9.04
C ARG A 5 3.19 0.71 7.87
N ILE A 6 2.26 0.28 7.03
CA ILE A 6 2.57 -0.54 5.86
C ILE A 6 2.31 0.21 4.56
N GLY A 7 3.08 -0.14 3.53
CA GLY A 7 2.80 0.18 2.14
C GLY A 7 2.61 -1.08 1.31
N ILE A 8 1.86 -0.98 0.23
CA ILE A 8 1.66 -2.07 -0.73
C ILE A 8 2.32 -1.69 -2.05
N SER A 9 3.19 -2.53 -2.61
CA SER A 9 3.75 -2.34 -3.95
C SER A 9 3.12 -3.34 -4.92
N GLY A 10 2.17 -2.87 -5.72
CA GLY A 10 1.43 -3.66 -6.69
C GLY A 10 -0.01 -3.94 -6.25
N TYR A 11 -0.97 -3.41 -7.01
CA TYR A 11 -2.39 -3.51 -6.69
C TYR A 11 -3.16 -4.52 -7.57
N GLY A 12 -2.62 -5.74 -7.65
CA GLY A 12 -3.29 -6.91 -8.23
C GLY A 12 -4.18 -7.63 -7.23
N ASN A 13 -4.49 -8.91 -7.45
CA ASN A 13 -5.28 -9.71 -6.50
C ASN A 13 -4.63 -9.79 -5.11
N LEU A 14 -3.30 -9.96 -5.06
CA LEU A 14 -2.57 -10.03 -3.80
C LEU A 14 -2.60 -8.69 -3.05
N GLY A 15 -2.38 -7.57 -3.75
CA GLY A 15 -2.45 -6.23 -3.13
C GLY A 15 -3.84 -5.91 -2.56
N LYS A 16 -4.92 -6.29 -3.26
CA LYS A 16 -6.29 -6.19 -2.74
C LYS A 16 -6.50 -7.05 -1.50
N GLY A 17 -5.93 -8.25 -1.47
CA GLY A 17 -5.97 -9.12 -0.30
C GLY A 17 -5.26 -8.51 0.91
N VAL A 18 -4.09 -7.89 0.70
CA VAL A 18 -3.34 -7.19 1.76
C VAL A 18 -4.12 -5.99 2.29
N GLU A 19 -4.76 -5.19 1.44
CA GLU A 19 -5.61 -4.07 1.88
C GLU A 19 -6.76 -4.54 2.78
N LEU A 20 -7.47 -5.61 2.38
CA LEU A 20 -8.55 -6.20 3.18
C LEU A 20 -8.05 -6.80 4.50
N ALA A 21 -6.87 -7.42 4.49
CA ALA A 21 -6.24 -7.95 5.69
C ALA A 21 -5.82 -6.82 6.64
N ALA A 22 -5.24 -5.73 6.13
CA ALA A 22 -4.85 -4.57 6.94
C ALA A 22 -6.05 -3.98 7.69
N ALA A 23 -7.23 -3.90 7.06
CA ALA A 23 -8.46 -3.41 7.70
C ALA A 23 -8.96 -4.28 8.87
N GLN A 24 -8.52 -5.54 8.96
CA GLN A 24 -8.89 -6.47 10.03
C GLN A 24 -7.89 -6.48 11.21
N ASN A 25 -6.75 -5.79 11.07
CA ASN A 25 -5.68 -5.79 12.07
C ASN A 25 -5.56 -4.39 12.70
N PRO A 26 -6.01 -4.19 13.95
CA PRO A 26 -6.08 -2.85 14.57
C PRO A 26 -4.71 -2.22 14.89
N ASP A 27 -3.65 -3.02 14.88
CA ASP A 27 -2.25 -2.63 15.04
C ASP A 27 -1.58 -2.25 13.71
N ILE A 28 -2.28 -2.38 12.57
CA ILE A 28 -1.78 -2.05 11.24
C ILE A 28 -2.41 -0.75 10.72
N GLU A 29 -1.61 0.05 10.04
CA GLU A 29 -2.03 1.24 9.30
C GLU A 29 -1.56 1.16 7.85
N LEU A 30 -2.50 1.13 6.89
CA LEU A 30 -2.16 1.21 5.47
C LEU A 30 -1.94 2.66 5.05
N VAL A 31 -0.68 3.02 4.77
CA VAL A 31 -0.29 4.41 4.45
C VAL A 31 -0.46 4.73 2.96
N ALA A 32 -0.06 3.82 2.08
CA ALA A 32 -0.11 4.05 0.64
C ALA A 32 -0.09 2.74 -0.17
N ILE A 33 -0.71 2.79 -1.34
CA ILE A 33 -0.66 1.72 -2.34
C ILE A 33 0.10 2.23 -3.56
N PHE A 34 1.27 1.66 -3.83
CA PHE A 34 2.12 2.00 -4.95
C PHE A 34 1.80 1.15 -6.18
N THR A 35 1.68 1.81 -7.32
CA THR A 35 1.38 1.17 -8.61
C THR A 35 2.22 1.77 -9.74
N ARG A 36 2.44 0.97 -10.79
CA ARG A 36 3.01 1.43 -12.07
C ARG A 36 1.96 1.98 -13.03
N ARG A 37 0.67 1.81 -12.70
CA ARG A 37 -0.46 2.35 -13.47
C ARG A 37 -0.71 3.80 -13.05
N GLU A 38 -1.23 4.60 -13.96
CA GLU A 38 -1.67 5.96 -13.62
C GLU A 38 -2.75 5.93 -12.52
N PRO A 39 -2.58 6.65 -11.40
CA PRO A 39 -3.50 6.61 -10.25
C PRO A 39 -4.92 7.10 -10.55
N GLU A 40 -5.14 7.73 -11.70
CA GLU A 40 -6.37 8.47 -12.05
C GLU A 40 -7.63 7.60 -12.22
N HIS A 41 -7.51 6.27 -12.20
CA HIS A 41 -8.60 5.35 -12.55
C HIS A 41 -8.94 4.32 -11.45
N ALA A 42 -8.36 4.41 -10.25
CA ALA A 42 -8.66 3.46 -9.19
C ALA A 42 -9.61 4.08 -8.15
N SER A 43 -10.87 3.65 -8.19
CA SER A 43 -11.86 3.93 -7.14
C SER A 43 -11.54 3.08 -5.90
N THR A 44 -10.52 3.45 -5.13
CA THR A 44 -10.21 2.81 -3.84
C THR A 44 -10.32 3.83 -2.73
N GLY A 45 -10.78 3.40 -1.55
CA GLY A 45 -10.76 4.25 -0.35
C GLY A 45 -9.34 4.60 0.13
N SER A 46 -8.33 3.86 -0.34
CA SER A 46 -6.92 4.04 -0.02
C SER A 46 -6.19 4.91 -1.06
N ALA A 47 -5.19 5.69 -0.63
CA ALA A 47 -4.40 6.53 -1.53
C ALA A 47 -3.55 5.68 -2.50
N LEU A 48 -3.93 5.66 -3.78
CA LEU A 48 -3.05 5.16 -4.84
C LEU A 48 -2.00 6.21 -5.19
N VAL A 49 -0.76 5.75 -5.26
CA VAL A 49 0.40 6.58 -5.51
C VAL A 49 1.20 5.93 -6.63
N HIS A 50 1.68 6.74 -7.58
CA HIS A 50 2.57 6.22 -8.60
C HIS A 50 3.91 5.81 -7.95
N ILE A 51 4.49 4.69 -8.38
CA ILE A 51 5.68 4.11 -7.76
C ILE A 51 6.92 5.03 -7.83
N SER A 52 6.95 6.01 -8.73
CA SER A 52 8.00 7.04 -8.78
C SER A 52 8.12 7.81 -7.47
N GLU A 53 7.02 7.93 -6.73
CA GLU A 53 6.95 8.68 -5.48
C GLU A 53 7.38 7.86 -4.26
N LEU A 54 7.72 6.56 -4.44
CA LEU A 54 8.01 5.64 -3.34
C LEU A 54 9.08 6.18 -2.37
N ARG A 55 10.12 6.85 -2.89
CA ARG A 55 11.17 7.46 -2.07
C ARG A 55 10.66 8.55 -1.11
N LYS A 56 9.53 9.19 -1.39
CA LYS A 56 8.92 10.19 -0.50
C LYS A 56 8.28 9.57 0.75
N TYR A 57 8.27 8.24 0.85
CA TYR A 57 7.64 7.48 1.92
C TYR A 57 8.65 6.70 2.79
N THR A 58 9.96 6.87 2.59
CA THR A 58 11.00 6.13 3.35
C THR A 58 10.82 6.22 4.87
N ASP A 59 10.51 7.40 5.41
CA ASP A 59 10.31 7.56 6.87
C ASP A 59 8.82 7.46 7.29
N LYS A 60 7.94 7.17 6.33
CA LYS A 60 6.49 7.13 6.51
C LYS A 60 5.94 5.71 6.61
N ILE A 61 6.72 4.71 6.20
CA ILE A 61 6.33 3.30 6.12
C ILE A 61 7.39 2.47 6.82
N ASP A 62 6.96 1.60 7.72
CA ASP A 62 7.83 0.67 8.43
C ASP A 62 8.12 -0.58 7.56
N VAL A 63 7.10 -1.05 6.83
CA VAL A 63 7.18 -2.25 5.98
C VAL A 63 6.55 -2.02 4.62
N LEU A 64 7.29 -2.31 3.54
CA LEU A 64 6.74 -2.35 2.19
C LEU A 64 6.46 -3.80 1.77
N ILE A 65 5.19 -4.12 1.53
CA ILE A 65 4.75 -5.45 1.10
C ILE A 65 4.78 -5.51 -0.43
N LEU A 66 5.63 -6.37 -0.98
CA LEU A 66 5.80 -6.54 -2.43
C LEU A 66 4.74 -7.51 -2.96
N CYS A 67 3.77 -7.00 -3.71
CA CYS A 67 2.66 -7.75 -4.29
C CYS A 67 2.77 -7.86 -5.82
N GLY A 68 4.00 -7.91 -6.33
CA GLY A 68 4.31 -8.17 -7.74
C GLY A 68 4.27 -9.66 -8.10
N GLY A 69 4.39 -9.97 -9.39
CA GLY A 69 4.67 -11.34 -9.85
C GLY A 69 6.12 -11.73 -9.58
N SER A 70 6.37 -13.04 -9.47
CA SER A 70 7.70 -13.66 -9.39
C SER A 70 8.46 -13.59 -10.71
#